data_AF-A0A7Y9DKS4-F1
#
_entry.id   AF-A0A7Y9DKS4-F1
#
_cell.length_a   1.000
_cell.length_b   1.000
_cell.length_c   1.000
_cell.angle_alpha   90.00
_cell.angle_beta   90.00
_cell.angle_gamma   90.00
#
_symmetry.space_group_name_H-M   'P 1'
#
loop_
_entity.id
_entity.type
_entity.pdbx_description
1 polymer ?
#
loop_
_entity_poly.entity_id
_entity_poly.type
_entity_poly.pdbx_seq_one_letter_code
_entity_poly.pdbx_strand_id
1 'polypeptide(L)'
;MTHWGGSGDYVEGERVFAPPLGSLDPDWVAGLVLDRLGPAAAVPRQVLADAAQADWTRRSAGRGQDERAAALGGDGLPAGTARAVVRAVEDFVTAYGVD
;
A
#
# COMPACT_ATOMS: atom_id res chain seq x y z
N MET A 1 41.84 -18.92 -4.89
CA MET A 1 41.72 -19.69 -3.64
C MET A 1 41.28 -18.71 -2.56
N THR A 2 40.03 -18.69 -2.11
CA THR A 2 39.29 -19.61 -1.20
C THR A 2 39.07 -18.89 0.13
N HIS A 3 37.80 -18.79 0.54
CA HIS A 3 37.18 -18.13 1.71
C HIS A 3 37.58 -18.69 3.09
N TRP A 4 37.39 -17.90 4.16
CA TRP A 4 36.84 -18.19 5.52
C TRP A 4 36.53 -16.81 6.18
N GLY A 5 35.32 -16.35 6.57
CA GLY A 5 34.36 -16.82 7.60
C GLY A 5 34.90 -16.56 9.01
N GLY A 6 34.33 -15.84 10.00
CA GLY A 6 33.12 -15.04 10.23
C GLY A 6 33.03 -14.73 11.76
N SER A 7 32.43 -13.62 12.17
CA SER A 7 31.76 -13.43 13.48
C SER A 7 30.81 -12.24 13.30
N GLY A 8 29.49 -12.38 13.30
CA GLY A 8 28.72 -12.99 14.37
C GLY A 8 28.31 -11.89 15.33
N ASP A 9 27.36 -11.05 14.92
CA ASP A 9 26.49 -10.29 15.83
C ASP A 9 25.12 -10.16 15.17
N TYR A 10 24.25 -11.11 15.50
CA TYR A 10 22.81 -10.95 15.35
C TYR A 10 22.38 -9.90 16.38
N VAL A 11 22.01 -8.70 15.92
CA VAL A 11 21.22 -7.78 16.74
C VAL A 11 19.77 -7.95 16.29
N GLU A 12 18.99 -8.59 17.15
CA GLU A 12 17.53 -8.58 17.11
C GLU A 12 17.06 -7.13 17.33
N GLY A 13 17.05 -6.35 16.24
CA GLY A 13 16.70 -4.94 16.21
C GLY A 13 15.60 -4.74 15.18
N GLU A 14 14.41 -4.40 15.67
CA GLU A 14 13.24 -3.92 14.97
C GLU A 14 13.51 -3.50 13.51
N ARG A 15 12.95 -4.26 12.56
CA ARG A 15 13.00 -3.87 11.15
C ARG A 15 12.04 -2.71 10.98
N VAL A 16 12.51 -1.48 11.23
CA VAL A 16 11.81 -0.25 10.91
C VAL A 16 11.80 -0.13 9.39
N PHE A 17 10.89 -0.84 8.73
CA PHE A 17 10.53 -0.68 7.33
C PHE A 17 9.60 0.52 7.15
N ALA A 18 9.82 1.60 7.90
CA ALA A 18 9.10 2.83 7.61
C ALA A 18 9.54 3.29 6.21
N PRO A 19 8.61 3.49 5.27
CA PRO A 19 8.92 4.08 3.99
C PRO A 19 9.63 5.44 4.22
N PRO A 20 10.61 5.85 3.40
CA PRO A 20 11.17 7.20 3.49
C PRO A 20 10.05 8.25 3.52
N LEU A 21 10.25 9.37 4.24
CA LEU A 21 9.27 10.45 4.34
C LEU A 21 8.73 10.82 2.95
N GLY A 22 7.40 10.75 2.77
CA GLY A 22 6.75 10.95 1.47
C GLY A 22 6.56 9.68 0.63
N SER A 23 6.73 8.48 1.18
CA SER A 23 6.44 7.24 0.47
C SER A 23 5.32 6.42 1.13
N LEU A 24 4.57 5.73 0.27
CA LEU A 24 3.45 4.87 0.63
C LEU A 24 3.94 3.55 1.23
N ASP A 25 3.23 3.04 2.22
CA ASP A 25 3.25 1.60 2.57
C ASP A 25 2.02 0.92 1.92
N PRO A 26 2.17 0.23 0.78
CA PRO A 26 1.05 -0.41 0.10
C PRO A 26 0.44 -1.56 0.91
N ASP A 27 1.24 -2.22 1.74
CA ASP A 27 0.81 -3.32 2.58
C ASP A 27 -0.05 -2.83 3.76
N TRP A 28 0.30 -1.69 4.35
CA TRP A 28 -0.54 -1.04 5.35
C TRP A 28 -1.93 -0.74 4.77
N VAL A 29 -1.97 -0.16 3.57
CA VAL A 29 -3.23 0.16 2.87
C VAL A 29 -4.03 -1.11 2.57
N ALA A 30 -3.38 -2.15 2.04
CA ALA A 30 -4.03 -3.43 1.76
C ALA A 30 -4.65 -4.06 3.03
N GLY A 31 -3.97 -3.96 4.18
CA GLY A 31 -4.50 -4.40 5.47
C GLY A 31 -5.77 -3.63 5.85
N LEU A 32 -5.73 -2.31 5.78
CA LEU A 32 -6.87 -1.46 6.11
C LEU A 32 -8.08 -1.72 5.21
N VAL A 33 -7.86 -2.02 3.93
CA VAL A 33 -8.94 -2.39 3.00
C VAL A 33 -9.58 -3.74 3.38
N LEU A 34 -8.75 -4.73 3.72
CA LEU A 34 -9.24 -6.05 4.16
C LEU A 34 -10.02 -5.95 5.47
N ASP A 35 -9.56 -5.15 6.43
CA ASP A 35 -10.26 -4.93 7.70
C ASP A 35 -11.64 -4.29 7.50
N ARG A 36 -11.79 -3.42 6.49
CA ARG A 36 -13.06 -2.73 6.18
C ARG A 36 -14.06 -3.59 5.43
N LEU A 37 -13.58 -4.32 4.42
CA LEU A 37 -14.43 -5.14 3.56
C LEU A 37 -14.72 -6.50 4.19
N GLY A 38 -13.94 -6.89 5.20
CA GLY A 38 -14.00 -8.19 5.84
C GLY A 38 -13.54 -9.32 4.90
N PRO A 39 -13.73 -10.59 5.31
CA PRO A 39 -13.34 -11.77 4.52
C PRO A 39 -14.08 -11.89 3.17
N ALA A 40 -15.03 -11.01 2.89
CA ALA A 40 -15.77 -10.94 1.64
C ALA A 40 -15.00 -10.21 0.51
N ALA A 41 -13.86 -9.57 0.81
CA ALA A 41 -12.98 -9.07 -0.24
C ALA A 41 -12.41 -10.26 -1.03
N ALA A 42 -13.06 -10.63 -2.13
CA ALA A 42 -12.58 -11.66 -3.06
C ALA A 42 -11.29 -11.25 -3.82
N VAL A 43 -10.65 -10.17 -3.40
CA VAL A 43 -9.45 -9.60 -4.03
C VAL A 43 -8.23 -9.97 -3.17
N PRO A 44 -7.22 -10.65 -3.75
CA PRO A 44 -6.01 -11.00 -3.02
C PRO A 44 -5.31 -9.78 -2.44
N ARG A 45 -4.69 -9.93 -1.26
CA ARG A 45 -3.92 -8.85 -0.60
C ARG A 45 -2.90 -8.19 -1.52
N GLN A 46 -2.16 -8.98 -2.30
CA GLN A 46 -1.17 -8.47 -3.25
C GLN A 46 -1.81 -7.52 -4.28
N VAL A 47 -2.99 -7.88 -4.81
CA VAL A 47 -3.71 -7.03 -5.77
C VAL A 47 -4.16 -5.72 -5.12
N LEU A 48 -4.49 -5.73 -3.83
CA LEU A 48 -4.81 -4.51 -3.08
C LEU A 48 -3.57 -3.63 -2.86
N ALA A 49 -2.41 -4.22 -2.58
CA ALA A 49 -1.15 -3.50 -2.46
C ALA A 49 -0.74 -2.87 -3.80
N ASP A 50 -0.85 -3.62 -4.90
CA ASP A 50 -0.58 -3.09 -6.24
C ASP A 50 -1.54 -1.96 -6.61
N ALA A 51 -2.83 -2.10 -6.26
CA ALA A 51 -3.83 -1.05 -6.45
C ALA A 51 -3.54 0.20 -5.61
N ALA A 52 -3.06 0.04 -4.37
CA ALA A 52 -2.64 1.15 -3.52
C ALA A 52 -1.46 1.91 -4.15
N GLN A 53 -0.46 1.20 -4.67
CA GLN A 53 0.69 1.81 -5.36
C GLN A 53 0.26 2.56 -6.64
N ALA A 54 -0.67 1.98 -7.40
CA ALA A 54 -1.22 2.60 -8.59
C ALA A 54 -2.07 3.85 -8.26
N ASP A 55 -2.86 3.81 -7.18
CA ASP A 55 -3.60 4.97 -6.67
C ASP A 55 -2.65 6.09 -6.21
N TRP A 56 -1.62 5.77 -5.44
CA TRP A 56 -0.60 6.71 -5.00
C TRP A 56 0.06 7.43 -6.18
N THR A 57 0.46 6.68 -7.21
CA THR A 57 1.06 7.25 -8.42
C THR A 57 0.12 8.25 -9.10
N ARG A 58 -1.19 7.95 -9.15
CA ARG A 58 -2.20 8.86 -9.72
C ARG A 58 -2.44 10.06 -8.82
N ARG A 59 -2.45 9.88 -7.51
CA ARG A 59 -2.56 10.96 -6.53
C ARG A 59 -1.41 11.96 -6.69
N SER A 60 -0.17 11.47 -6.72
CA SER A 60 1.03 12.31 -6.91
C SER A 60 1.03 13.02 -8.27
N ALA A 61 0.29 12.50 -9.26
CA ALA A 61 0.05 13.17 -10.55
C ALA A 61 -1.12 14.19 -10.51
N GLY A 62 -1.69 14.48 -9.34
CA GLY A 62 -2.77 15.46 -9.14
C GLY A 62 -4.17 14.97 -9.53
N ARG A 63 -4.38 13.64 -9.65
CA ARG A 63 -5.67 13.08 -10.06
C ARG A 63 -6.69 13.11 -8.92
N GLY A 64 -7.92 13.53 -9.22
CA GLY A 64 -9.02 13.59 -8.26
C GLY A 64 -9.45 12.21 -7.75
N GLN A 65 -10.08 12.14 -6.57
CA GLN A 65 -10.47 10.86 -5.94
C GLN A 65 -11.39 10.01 -6.84
N ASP A 66 -12.40 10.63 -7.47
CA ASP A 66 -13.34 9.93 -8.35
C ASP A 66 -12.66 9.39 -9.62
N GLU A 67 -11.73 10.16 -10.18
CA GLU A 67 -10.94 9.73 -11.35
C GLU A 67 -10.06 8.53 -10.99
N ARG A 68 -9.44 8.55 -9.80
CA ARG A 68 -8.61 7.44 -9.31
C ARG A 68 -9.43 6.18 -9.06
N ALA A 69 -10.60 6.31 -8.42
CA ALA A 69 -11.51 5.18 -8.21
C ALA A 69 -12.01 4.58 -9.53
N ALA A 70 -12.33 5.42 -10.51
CA ALA A 70 -12.72 4.98 -11.85
C ALA A 70 -11.57 4.26 -12.57
N ALA A 71 -10.34 4.76 -12.46
CA ALA A 71 -9.16 4.13 -13.07
C ALA A 71 -8.90 2.73 -12.50
N LEU A 72 -8.95 2.57 -11.17
CA LEU A 72 -8.84 1.25 -10.53
C LEU A 72 -9.97 0.30 -10.97
N GLY A 73 -11.18 0.83 -11.17
CA GLY A 73 -12.29 0.07 -11.75
C GLY A 73 -11.99 -0.41 -13.17
N GLY A 74 -11.37 0.44 -14.00
CA GLY A 74 -10.87 0.10 -15.34
C GLY A 74 -9.74 -0.96 -15.31
N ASP A 75 -8.95 -0.99 -14.25
CA ASP A 75 -7.91 -2.00 -14.00
C ASP A 75 -8.49 -3.34 -13.50
N GLY A 76 -9.81 -3.45 -13.36
CA GLY A 76 -10.51 -4.69 -12.99
C GLY A 76 -10.84 -4.83 -11.50
N LEU A 77 -10.61 -3.81 -10.66
CA LEU A 77 -11.08 -3.84 -9.28
C LEU A 77 -12.61 -3.63 -9.22
N PRO A 78 -13.34 -4.39 -8.38
CA PRO A 78 -14.74 -4.10 -8.09
C PRO A 78 -14.90 -2.66 -7.58
N ALA A 79 -15.94 -1.95 -8.01
CA ALA A 79 -16.12 -0.53 -7.70
C ALA A 79 -16.11 -0.22 -6.19
N GLY A 80 -16.67 -1.10 -5.37
CA GLY A 80 -16.61 -0.98 -3.90
C GLY A 80 -15.18 -1.08 -3.36
N THR A 81 -14.39 -2.02 -3.89
CA THR A 81 -12.98 -2.21 -3.52
C THR A 81 -12.12 -1.04 -4.00
N ALA A 82 -12.33 -0.55 -5.22
CA ALA A 82 -11.61 0.60 -5.75
C ALA A 82 -11.79 1.85 -4.85
N ARG A 83 -13.04 2.14 -4.44
CA ARG A 83 -13.33 3.23 -3.49
C ARG A 83 -12.68 2.98 -2.12
N ALA A 84 -12.66 1.74 -1.66
CA ALA A 84 -12.02 1.38 -0.38
C ALA A 84 -10.51 1.61 -0.41
N VAL A 85 -9.83 1.28 -1.53
CA VAL A 85 -8.40 1.53 -1.74
C VAL A 85 -8.11 3.03 -1.72
N VAL A 86 -8.82 3.82 -2.54
CA VAL A 86 -8.64 5.28 -2.58
C VAL A 86 -8.80 5.88 -1.19
N ARG A 87 -9.87 5.50 -0.48
CA ARG A 87 -10.10 5.98 0.89
C ARG A 87 -8.96 5.58 1.83
N ALA A 88 -8.48 4.35 1.77
CA ALA A 88 -7.39 3.87 2.62
C ALA A 88 -6.07 4.59 2.35
N VAL A 89 -5.79 5.00 1.11
CA VAL A 89 -4.64 5.87 0.77
C VAL A 89 -4.81 7.27 1.37
N GLU A 90 -6.01 7.86 1.32
CA GLU A 90 -6.27 9.16 1.99
C GLU A 90 -6.10 9.06 3.52
N ASP A 91 -6.50 7.93 4.11
CA ASP A 91 -6.31 7.70 5.54
C ASP A 91 -4.82 7.53 5.88
N PHE A 92 -4.04 6.87 5.03
CA PHE A 92 -2.58 6.79 5.19
C PHE A 92 -1.94 8.18 5.16
N VAL A 93 -2.29 8.99 4.16
CA VAL A 93 -1.86 10.40 4.04
C VAL A 93 -2.18 11.18 5.30
N THR A 94 -3.40 11.04 5.80
CA THR A 94 -3.86 11.73 7.02
C THR A 94 -3.12 11.24 8.27
N ALA A 95 -2.87 9.94 8.38
CA ALA A 95 -2.23 9.33 9.54
C ALA A 95 -0.72 9.64 9.62
N TYR A 96 -0.04 9.67 8.48
CA TYR A 96 1.42 9.80 8.42
C TYR A 96 1.90 11.17 7.91
N GLY A 97 0.98 12.05 7.50
CA GLY A 97 1.31 13.42 7.06
C GLY A 97 2.16 13.46 5.79
N VAL A 98 1.96 12.49 4.88
CA VAL A 98 2.71 12.37 3.62
C VAL A 98 1.87 12.92 2.46
N ASP A 99 2.51 13.60 1.50
CA ASP A 99 1.86 14.10 0.27
C ASP A 99 2.75 13.88 -0.95
#